data_AF-A0A0S2KDL6-F1
#
_entry.id   AF-A0A0S2KDL6-F1
#
_cell.length_a   1.000
_cell.length_b   1.000
_cell.length_c   1.000
_cell.angle_alpha   90.00
_cell.angle_beta   90.00
_cell.angle_gamma   90.00
#
_symmetry.space_group_name_H-M   'P 1'
#
loop_
_entity.id
_entity.type
_entity.pdbx_description
1 polymer ?
#
loop_
_entity_poly.entity_id
_entity_poly.type
_entity_poly.pdbx_seq_one_letter_code
_entity_poly.pdbx_strand_id
1 'polypeptide(L)' 'MRIPWQSLADETLTALIEEFVSREGTDYGQHEYTLEEKVSHVRRQLKCGDAEIDFDVESSTCNIVAVTK' A
#
# COMPACT_ATOMS: atom_id res chain seq x y z
N MET A 1 11.19 -5.75 -7.35
CA MET A 1 10.67 -7.07 -7.76
C MET A 1 9.21 -7.16 -7.35
N ARG A 2 8.30 -7.37 -8.31
CA ARG A 2 6.86 -7.49 -7.99
C ARG A 2 6.56 -8.79 -7.26
N ILE A 3 5.94 -8.67 -6.09
CA ILE A 3 5.49 -9.82 -5.31
C ILE A 3 3.96 -9.74 -5.10
N PRO A 4 3.26 -10.89 -5.09
CA PRO A 4 1.84 -10.89 -4.77
C PRO A 4 1.64 -10.48 -3.31
N TRP A 5 0.74 -9.53 -3.07
CA TRP A 5 0.40 -9.07 -1.73
C TRP A 5 -0.12 -10.20 -0.81
N GLN A 6 -0.65 -11.27 -1.41
CA GLN A 6 -1.10 -12.49 -0.72
C GLN A 6 0.04 -13.31 -0.12
N SER A 7 1.29 -13.09 -0.54
CA SER A 7 2.46 -13.76 0.03
C SER A 7 2.99 -13.09 1.29
N LEU A 8 2.48 -11.90 1.65
CA LEU A 8 2.82 -11.22 2.90
C LEU A 8 1.85 -11.65 4.00
N ALA A 9 2.35 -11.68 5.24
CA ALA A 9 1.47 -11.79 6.41
C ALA A 9 0.56 -10.56 6.50
N ASP A 10 -0.67 -10.74 7.01
CA ASP A 10 -1.66 -9.66 7.05
C ASP A 10 -1.17 -8.47 7.89
N GLU A 11 -0.43 -8.74 8.96
CA GLU A 11 0.23 -7.73 9.79
C GLU A 11 1.28 -6.93 9.02
N THR A 12 2.12 -7.60 8.22
CA THR A 12 3.17 -6.98 7.41
C THR A 12 2.55 -6.14 6.31
N LEU A 13 1.53 -6.68 5.64
CA LEU A 13 0.79 -5.95 4.62
C LEU A 13 0.15 -4.69 5.21
N THR A 14 -0.46 -4.80 6.38
CA THR A 14 -1.10 -3.66 7.07
C THR A 14 -0.06 -2.61 7.43
N ALA A 15 1.06 -3.00 8.05
CA ALA A 15 2.13 -2.08 8.41
C ALA A 15 2.74 -1.35 7.20
N LEU A 16 2.92 -2.05 6.07
CA LEU A 16 3.40 -1.44 4.83
C LEU A 16 2.40 -0.42 4.27
N ILE A 17 1.11 -0.74 4.31
CA ILE A 17 0.07 0.17 3.86
C ILE A 17 0.00 1.38 4.79
N GLU A 18 0.05 1.18 6.10
CA GLU A 18 0.07 2.25 7.10
C GLU A 18 1.27 3.18 6.89
N GLU A 19 2.46 2.63 6.67
CA GLU A 19 3.65 3.41 6.35
C GLU A 19 3.44 4.21 5.05
N PHE A 20 2.93 3.57 4.00
CA PHE A 20 2.67 4.21 2.71
C PHE A 20 1.71 5.41 2.85
N VAL A 21 0.56 5.22 3.49
CA VAL A 21 -0.44 6.29 3.65
C VAL A 21 -0.04 7.35 4.69
N SER A 22 0.85 6.99 5.63
CA SER A 22 1.43 7.93 6.60
C SER A 22 2.47 8.84 5.95
N ARG A 23 3.31 8.30 5.05
CA ARG A 23 4.37 9.03 4.35
C ARG A 23 3.86 9.91 3.22
N GLU A 24 2.83 9.45 2.50
CA GLU A 24 2.29 10.24 1.39
C GLU A 24 1.53 11.49 1.85
N GLY A 25 1.24 11.65 3.16
CA GLY A 25 0.59 12.86 3.69
C GLY A 25 -0.64 13.25 2.88
N THR A 26 -1.36 12.26 2.34
CA THR A 26 -2.33 12.49 1.28
C THR A 26 -3.54 13.21 1.84
N ASP A 27 -3.57 14.51 1.57
CA ASP A 27 -4.74 15.36 1.42
C ASP A 27 -5.63 14.73 0.33
N TYR A 28 -6.44 13.73 0.71
CA TYR A 28 -7.49 13.19 -0.15
C TYR A 28 -8.69 14.17 -0.14
N GLY A 29 -8.45 15.43 -0.52
CA GLY A 29 -9.45 16.49 -0.56
C GLY A 29 -10.07 16.83 0.80
N GLN A 30 -11.15 17.63 0.78
CA GLN A 30 -11.81 18.21 1.96
C GLN A 30 -12.41 17.20 2.98
N HIS A 31 -12.16 15.89 2.84
CA HIS A 31 -12.57 14.86 3.78
C HIS A 31 -11.34 14.26 4.49
N GLU A 32 -11.30 14.42 5.80
CA GLU A 32 -10.35 13.73 6.67
C GLU A 32 -10.71 12.24 6.74
N TYR A 33 -10.11 11.44 5.86
CA TYR A 33 -10.15 9.98 5.99
C TYR A 33 -9.29 9.53 7.15
N THR A 34 -9.82 8.62 7.97
CA THR A 34 -9.03 8.01 9.06
C THR A 34 -7.92 7.13 8.48
N LEU A 35 -6.90 6.84 9.29
CA LEU A 35 -5.82 5.93 8.89
C LEU A 35 -6.38 4.56 8.44
N GLU A 36 -7.37 4.05 9.15
CA GLU A 36 -8.04 2.77 8.85
C GLU A 36 -8.77 2.79 7.50
N GLU A 37 -9.41 3.91 7.14
CA GLU A 37 -10.05 4.08 5.83
C GLU A 37 -9.03 4.12 4.71
N LYS A 38 -7.93 4.86 4.90
CA LYS A 38 -6.82 4.92 3.93
C LYS A 38 -6.21 3.54 3.72
N VAL A 39 -6.00 2.78 4.80
CA VAL A 39 -5.50 1.40 4.74
C VAL A 39 -6.45 0.51 3.94
N SER A 40 -7.75 0.61 4.23
CA SER A 40 -8.78 -0.15 3.52
C SER A 40 -8.83 0.18 2.02
N HIS A 41 -8.64 1.45 1.67
CA HIS A 41 -8.58 1.92 0.28
C HIS A 41 -7.40 1.31 -0.48
N VAL A 42 -6.18 1.38 0.08
CA VAL A 42 -4.99 0.80 -0.57
C VAL A 42 -5.12 -0.73 -0.65
N ARG A 43 -5.63 -1.38 0.39
CA ARG A 43 -5.88 -2.84 0.36
C ARG A 43 -6.86 -3.22 -0.74
N ARG A 44 -7.88 -2.39 -1.01
CA ARG A 44 -8.79 -2.60 -2.14
C ARG A 44 -8.07 -2.44 -3.48
N GLN A 45 -7.21 -1.43 -3.65
CA GLN A 45 -6.43 -1.24 -4.88
C GLN A 45 -5.52 -2.44 -5.17
N LEU A 46 -4.85 -2.99 -4.15
CA LEU A 46 -4.06 -4.22 -4.26
C LEU A 46 -4.91 -5.42 -4.70
N LYS A 47 -6.16 -5.53 -4.19
CA LYS A 47 -7.10 -6.60 -4.60
C LYS A 47 -7.61 -6.43 -6.02
N CYS A 48 -7.86 -5.20 -6.46
CA CYS A 48 -8.34 -4.90 -7.80
C CYS A 48 -7.22 -4.92 -8.86
N GLY A 49 -5.95 -4.93 -8.44
CA GLY A 49 -4.80 -4.87 -9.33
C GLY A 49 -4.46 -3.46 -9.79
N ASP A 50 -5.02 -2.44 -9.15
CA ASP A 50 -4.68 -1.02 -9.37
C ASP A 50 -3.41 -0.60 -8.61
N ALA A 51 -2.96 -1.41 -7.65
CA ALA A 51 -1.68 -1.27 -6.97
C ALA A 51 -0.97 -2.62 -6.87
N GLU A 52 0.35 -2.58 -6.77
CA GLU A 52 1.22 -3.76 -6.60
C GLU A 52 2.28 -3.50 -5.53
N ILE A 53 2.84 -4.59 -4.98
CA ILE A 53 3.96 -4.50 -4.04
C ILE A 53 5.25 -4.72 -4.81
N ASP A 54 6.13 -3.74 -4.75
CA ASP A 54 7.49 -3.84 -5.26
C ASP A 54 8.46 -4.07 -4.10
N PHE A 55 9.09 -5.24 -4.11
CA PHE A 55 10.15 -5.61 -3.18
C PHE A 55 11.51 -5.25 -3.75
N ASP A 56 12.21 -4.34 -3.10
CA ASP A 56 13.58 -3.99 -3.43
C ASP A 56 14.55 -4.93 -2.72
N VAL A 57 15.30 -5.72 -3.49
CA VAL A 57 16.18 -6.77 -2.94
C VAL A 57 17.42 -6.16 -2.30
N GLU A 58 17.93 -5.05 -2.85
CA GLU A 58 19.14 -4.39 -2.35
C GLU A 58 18.95 -3.79 -0.96
N SER A 59 17.84 -3.10 -0.73
CA SER A 59 17.48 -2.52 0.55
C SER A 59 16.65 -3.46 1.44
N SER A 60 16.18 -4.59 0.90
CA SER A 60 15.23 -5.49 1.57
C SER A 60 13.97 -4.77 2.06
N THR A 61 13.47 -3.81 1.27
CA THR A 61 12.28 -3.02 1.59
C THR A 61 11.12 -3.36 0.67
N CYS A 62 9.90 -3.24 1.19
CA CYS A 62 8.69 -3.36 0.37
C CYS A 62 8.10 -1.97 0.16
N ASN A 63 7.70 -1.67 -1.07
CA ASN A 63 7.04 -0.44 -1.45
C ASN A 63 5.71 -0.76 -2.13
N ILE A 64 4.75 0.15 -2.03
CA ILE A 64 3.47 0.05 -2.74
C ILE A 64 3.53 1.03 -3.90
N VAL A 65 3.23 0.56 -5.10
CA VAL A 65 3.24 1.39 -6.32
C VAL A 65 1.92 1.24 -7.06
N ALA A 66 1.42 2.36 -7.59
CA ALA A 66 0.22 2.36 -8.42
C ALA A 66 0.49 1.74 -9.79
N VAL A 67 -0.38 0.84 -10.24
CA VAL A 67 -0.31 0.23 -11.56
C VAL A 67 -1.02 1.16 -12.53
N THR A 68 -0.26 2.00 -13.24
CA THR A 68 -0.82 2.81 -14.32
C THR A 68 -0.99 1.92 -15.56
N LYS A 69 -2.21 1.83 -16.10
CA LYS A 69 -2.49 1.12 -17.35
C LYS A 69 -2.07 1.92 -18.58
#